data_AF-A0A4V0XQV0-F1
#
_entry.id   AF-A0A4V0XQV0-F1
#
_cell.length_a   1.000
_cell.length_b   1.000
_cell.length_c   1.000
_cell.angle_alpha   90.00
_cell.angle_beta   90.00
_cell.angle_gamma   90.00
#
_symmetry.space_group_name_H-M   'P 1'
#
loop_
_entity.id
_entity.type
_entity.pdbx_description
1 polymer ?
#
loop_
_entity_poly.entity_id
_entity_poly.type
_entity_poly.pdbx_seq_one_letter_code
_entity_poly.pdbx_strand_id
1 'polypeptide(L)'
;MNPAGVESRPSPIAGDGLFTLRAFTPGERIVPYTGRRLNQPPDPGRPGAPTYTLEIQPGCWVDGDDPTNPARPANHSCQPNAELAYDPATDVAWLTARLPLAAGTEITFDYGFTVAESLFHPCRCGAPDCVGRIVAAPLRGAFRRHRRFSRPRD
;
A
#
# COMPACT_ATOMS: atom_id res chain seq x y z
N MET A 1 -1.45 0.09 -21.64
CA MET A 1 -2.53 1.09 -21.68
C MET A 1 -2.75 1.55 -20.26
N ASN A 2 -2.53 2.83 -19.96
CA ASN A 2 -2.81 3.35 -18.63
C ASN A 2 -4.33 3.32 -18.40
N PRO A 3 -4.81 2.87 -17.23
CA PRO A 3 -6.21 3.06 -16.85
C PRO A 3 -6.56 4.54 -16.92
N ALA A 4 -7.80 4.84 -17.29
CA ALA A 4 -8.24 6.22 -17.50
C ALA A 4 -7.97 7.10 -16.25
N GLY A 5 -6.98 7.99 -16.35
CA GLY A 5 -6.71 9.03 -15.34
C GLY A 5 -5.53 8.79 -14.40
N VAL A 6 -4.67 7.78 -14.62
CA VAL A 6 -3.41 7.61 -13.87
C VAL A 6 -2.23 7.26 -14.77
N GLU A 7 -1.01 7.41 -14.27
CA GLU A 7 0.22 6.99 -14.93
C GLU A 7 1.26 6.47 -13.93
N SER A 8 2.17 5.62 -14.42
CA SER A 8 3.35 5.20 -13.66
C SER A 8 4.54 6.06 -14.05
N ARG A 9 5.28 6.58 -13.07
CA ARG A 9 6.54 7.33 -13.28
C ARG A 9 7.45 7.24 -12.04
N PRO A 10 8.74 7.61 -12.13
CA PRO A 10 9.64 7.55 -10.98
C PRO A 10 9.11 8.30 -9.76
N SER A 11 9.23 7.66 -8.60
CA SER A 11 8.73 8.15 -7.32
C SER A 11 9.85 8.66 -6.41
N PRO A 12 9.62 9.75 -5.65
CA PRO A 12 10.52 10.14 -4.56
C PRO A 12 10.47 9.20 -3.35
N ILE A 13 9.47 8.33 -3.23
CA ILE A 13 9.31 7.38 -2.11
C ILE A 13 10.14 6.12 -2.36
N ALA A 14 9.85 5.41 -3.45
CA ALA A 14 10.53 4.18 -3.84
C ALA A 14 10.21 3.83 -5.30
N GLY A 15 11.24 3.47 -6.08
CA GLY A 15 11.07 2.96 -7.45
C GLY A 15 10.18 3.84 -8.31
N ASP A 16 9.15 3.22 -8.90
CA ASP A 16 8.07 3.93 -9.57
C ASP A 16 6.89 4.16 -8.61
N GLY A 17 6.11 5.20 -8.90
CA GLY A 17 4.89 5.56 -8.20
C GLY A 17 3.71 5.62 -9.18
N LEU A 18 2.50 5.48 -8.65
CA LEU A 18 1.27 5.72 -9.39
C LEU A 18 0.81 7.16 -9.17
N PHE A 19 0.62 7.93 -10.24
CA PHE A 19 0.25 9.34 -10.17
C PHE A 19 -1.06 9.62 -10.89
N THR A 20 -1.84 10.55 -10.37
CA THR A 20 -3.08 11.00 -11.00
C THR A 20 -2.81 11.85 -12.24
N LEU A 21 -3.55 11.63 -13.32
CA LEU A 21 -3.57 12.50 -14.52
C LEU A 21 -4.73 13.50 -14.51
N ARG A 22 -5.68 13.34 -13.57
CA ARG A 22 -6.83 14.21 -13.36
C ARG A 22 -7.15 14.32 -11.88
N ALA A 23 -8.09 15.18 -11.53
CA ALA A 23 -8.61 15.22 -10.17
C ALA A 23 -9.49 13.98 -9.86
N PHE A 24 -9.46 13.52 -8.61
CA PHE A 24 -10.35 12.49 -8.06
C PHE A 24 -11.02 13.01 -6.79
N THR A 25 -12.28 12.62 -6.60
CA THR A 25 -13.07 12.95 -5.40
C THR A 25 -12.99 11.84 -4.34
N PRO A 26 -13.14 12.15 -3.04
CA PRO A 26 -13.19 11.12 -2.01
C PRO A 26 -14.27 10.06 -2.30
N GLY A 27 -13.93 8.78 -2.12
CA GLY A 27 -14.77 7.62 -2.43
C GLY A 27 -14.73 7.18 -3.90
N GLU A 28 -14.07 7.94 -4.78
CA GLU A 28 -13.97 7.59 -6.19
C GLU A 28 -12.96 6.44 -6.40
N ARG A 29 -13.37 5.42 -7.17
CA ARG A 29 -12.51 4.31 -7.58
C ARG A 29 -11.48 4.82 -8.58
N ILE A 30 -10.21 4.53 -8.31
CA ILE A 30 -9.07 4.97 -9.13
C ILE A 30 -8.69 3.86 -10.11
N VAL A 31 -8.22 2.73 -9.58
CA VAL A 31 -7.77 1.56 -10.36
C VAL A 31 -8.02 0.27 -9.59
N PRO A 32 -8.26 -0.86 -10.26
CA PRO A 32 -8.37 -2.15 -9.59
C PRO A 32 -6.99 -2.65 -9.17
N TYR A 33 -6.93 -3.35 -8.04
CA TYR A 33 -5.76 -4.13 -7.64
C TYR A 33 -5.96 -5.57 -8.10
N THR A 34 -5.36 -5.91 -9.24
CA THR A 34 -5.54 -7.21 -9.89
C THR A 34 -4.38 -8.14 -9.60
N GLY A 35 -4.63 -9.45 -9.66
CA GLY A 35 -3.60 -10.44 -9.41
C GLY A 35 -4.19 -11.81 -9.12
N ARG A 36 -3.32 -12.75 -8.77
CA ARG A 36 -3.72 -14.11 -8.42
C ARG A 36 -4.33 -14.15 -7.03
N ARG A 37 -5.49 -14.81 -6.87
CA ARG A 37 -6.11 -15.04 -5.56
C ARG A 37 -5.37 -16.12 -4.78
N LEU A 38 -5.18 -15.85 -3.49
CA LEU A 38 -4.58 -16.74 -2.52
C LEU A 38 -5.51 -16.85 -1.30
N ASN A 39 -5.52 -18.01 -0.66
CA ASN A 39 -6.31 -18.32 0.53
C ASN A 39 -5.43 -18.49 1.78
N GLN A 40 -4.15 -18.12 1.68
CA GLN A 40 -3.17 -18.17 2.76
C GLN A 40 -2.32 -16.90 2.70
N PRO A 41 -1.87 -16.39 3.86
CA PRO A 41 -0.97 -15.26 3.91
C PRO A 41 0.38 -15.59 3.25
N PRO A 42 1.10 -14.59 2.72
CA PRO A 42 2.46 -14.79 2.25
C PRO A 42 3.37 -15.18 3.42
N ASP A 43 4.44 -15.92 3.13
CA ASP A 43 5.52 -16.17 4.10
C ASP A 43 6.57 -15.07 3.98
N PRO A 44 6.59 -14.06 4.87
CA PRO A 44 7.46 -12.91 4.76
C PRO A 44 8.94 -13.23 5.07
N GLY A 45 9.22 -14.39 5.70
CA GLY A 45 10.58 -14.82 6.03
C GLY A 45 11.29 -15.52 4.88
N ARG A 46 10.58 -15.84 3.79
CA ARG A 46 11.13 -16.56 2.64
C ARG A 46 11.93 -15.60 1.73
N PRO A 47 13.15 -15.95 1.31
CA PRO A 47 13.84 -15.22 0.25
C PRO A 47 12.97 -15.14 -1.01
N GLY A 48 12.74 -13.92 -1.51
CA GLY A 48 11.82 -13.68 -2.63
C GLY A 48 10.33 -13.71 -2.28
N ALA A 49 9.98 -13.51 -1.00
CA ALA A 49 8.59 -13.36 -0.56
C ALA A 49 7.85 -12.31 -1.40
N PRO A 50 6.61 -12.58 -1.84
CA PRO A 50 5.89 -11.67 -2.71
C PRO A 50 5.55 -10.38 -1.96
N THR A 51 6.18 -9.28 -2.37
CA THR A 51 5.99 -7.96 -1.75
C THR A 51 4.65 -7.31 -2.12
N TYR A 52 3.98 -7.85 -3.15
CA TYR A 52 2.72 -7.34 -3.69
C TYR A 52 1.51 -8.19 -3.26
N THR A 53 1.65 -9.03 -2.23
CA THR A 53 0.52 -9.80 -1.70
C THR A 53 -0.21 -9.00 -0.63
N LEU A 54 -1.49 -8.69 -0.87
CA LEU A 54 -2.32 -7.87 0.02
C LEU A 54 -3.57 -8.64 0.45
N GLU A 55 -3.92 -8.55 1.73
CA GLU A 55 -5.21 -9.04 2.22
C GLU A 55 -6.32 -8.06 1.82
N ILE A 56 -7.30 -8.54 1.07
CA ILE A 56 -8.42 -7.72 0.56
C ILE A 56 -9.71 -7.93 1.36
N GLN A 57 -9.80 -9.07 2.04
CA GLN A 57 -10.83 -9.42 3.02
C GLN A 57 -10.24 -10.51 3.93
N PRO A 58 -10.78 -10.73 5.14
CA PRO A 58 -10.22 -11.71 6.08
C PRO A 58 -10.01 -13.09 5.44
N GLY A 59 -8.77 -13.55 5.38
CA GLY A 59 -8.39 -14.85 4.81
C GLY A 59 -8.31 -14.91 3.29
N CYS A 60 -8.52 -13.81 2.58
CA CYS A 60 -8.37 -13.74 1.12
C CYS A 60 -7.34 -12.69 0.72
N TRP A 61 -6.37 -13.15 -0.05
CA TRP A 61 -5.21 -12.39 -0.45
C TRP A 61 -5.15 -12.30 -1.96
N VAL A 62 -4.58 -11.20 -2.47
CA VAL A 62 -4.28 -11.00 -3.89
C VAL A 62 -2.78 -10.80 -4.03
N ASP A 63 -2.15 -11.67 -4.80
CA ASP A 63 -0.77 -11.53 -5.25
C ASP A 63 -0.74 -10.66 -6.50
N GLY A 64 -0.43 -9.38 -6.30
CA GLY A 64 -0.42 -8.34 -7.32
C GLY A 64 0.90 -8.21 -8.08
N ASP A 65 1.81 -9.19 -8.01
CA ASP A 65 3.10 -9.19 -8.75
C ASP A 65 2.92 -9.48 -10.25
N ASP A 66 2.01 -8.74 -10.87
CA ASP A 66 1.69 -8.81 -12.29
C ASP A 66 1.97 -7.43 -12.92
N PRO A 67 2.81 -7.34 -13.98
CA PRO A 67 3.04 -6.09 -14.70
C PRO A 67 1.77 -5.43 -15.27
N THR A 68 0.69 -6.19 -15.46
CA THR A 68 -0.60 -5.69 -15.91
C THR A 68 -1.47 -5.13 -14.79
N ASN A 69 -1.11 -5.36 -13.51
CA ASN A 69 -1.80 -4.77 -12.37
C ASN A 69 -1.59 -3.26 -12.34
N PRO A 70 -2.62 -2.45 -12.62
CA PRO A 70 -2.47 -1.01 -12.73
C PRO A 70 -2.20 -0.33 -11.39
N ALA A 71 -2.54 -0.98 -10.28
CA ALA A 71 -2.29 -0.48 -8.94
C ALA A 71 -0.89 -0.84 -8.41
N ARG A 72 -0.16 -1.74 -9.09
CA ARG A 72 1.16 -2.23 -8.65
C ARG A 72 2.19 -1.12 -8.34
N PRO A 73 2.25 0.00 -9.10
CA PRO A 73 3.19 1.08 -8.79
C PRO A 73 2.80 1.95 -7.59
N ALA A 74 1.59 1.80 -7.03
CA ALA A 74 1.16 2.67 -5.94
C ALA A 74 1.98 2.39 -4.67
N ASN A 75 2.58 3.44 -4.10
CA ASN A 75 3.52 3.32 -2.99
C ASN A 75 2.83 3.31 -1.62
N HIS A 76 3.57 2.87 -0.61
CA HIS A 76 3.13 2.97 0.78
C HIS A 76 3.24 4.41 1.32
N SER A 77 2.25 4.83 2.09
CA SER A 77 2.39 5.96 3.02
C SER A 77 1.80 5.66 4.40
N CYS A 78 2.46 6.15 5.45
CA CYS A 78 1.93 6.14 6.82
C CYS A 78 0.76 7.12 7.01
N GLN A 79 0.59 8.08 6.09
CA GLN A 79 -0.57 8.97 5.98
C GLN A 79 -1.07 8.91 4.53
N PRO A 80 -1.77 7.84 4.15
CA PRO A 80 -2.14 7.59 2.77
C PRO A 80 -3.32 8.46 2.31
N ASN A 81 -3.35 8.73 1.01
CA ASN A 81 -4.42 9.48 0.35
C ASN A 81 -5.42 8.58 -0.40
N ALA A 82 -5.12 7.27 -0.52
CA ALA A 82 -6.01 6.24 -1.03
C ALA A 82 -6.08 5.02 -0.08
N GLU A 83 -7.11 4.20 -0.24
CA GLU A 83 -7.27 2.92 0.44
C GLU A 83 -7.61 1.82 -0.55
N LEU A 84 -7.32 0.57 -0.17
CA LEU A 84 -7.75 -0.59 -0.92
C LEU A 84 -9.13 -1.02 -0.40
N ALA A 85 -10.17 -0.81 -1.20
CA ALA A 85 -11.55 -1.13 -0.86
C ALA A 85 -12.05 -2.32 -1.70
N TYR A 86 -12.50 -3.38 -1.03
CA TYR A 86 -13.05 -4.57 -1.68
C TYR A 86 -14.52 -4.38 -2.05
N ASP A 87 -14.84 -4.65 -3.31
CA ASP A 87 -16.21 -4.68 -3.83
C ASP A 87 -16.73 -6.12 -3.89
N PRO A 88 -17.63 -6.53 -2.99
CA PRO A 88 -18.16 -7.89 -2.95
C PRO A 88 -19.09 -8.21 -4.12
N ALA A 89 -19.67 -7.21 -4.79
CA ALA A 89 -20.57 -7.44 -5.92
C ALA A 89 -19.80 -7.80 -7.20
N THR A 90 -18.58 -7.27 -7.34
CA THR A 90 -17.70 -7.56 -8.49
C THR A 90 -16.54 -8.50 -8.15
N ASP A 91 -16.34 -8.81 -6.86
CA ASP A 91 -15.18 -9.55 -6.35
C ASP A 91 -13.86 -8.91 -6.81
N VAL A 92 -13.74 -7.59 -6.68
CA VAL A 92 -12.54 -6.83 -7.05
C VAL A 92 -12.19 -5.83 -5.96
N ALA A 93 -10.91 -5.77 -5.59
CA ALA A 93 -10.38 -4.71 -4.75
C ALA A 93 -9.96 -3.50 -5.60
N TRP A 94 -10.29 -2.30 -5.16
CA TRP A 94 -10.01 -1.05 -5.85
C TRP A 94 -9.20 -0.11 -4.97
N LEU A 95 -8.14 0.48 -5.51
CA LEU A 95 -7.61 1.70 -4.94
C LEU A 95 -8.67 2.79 -5.08
N THR A 96 -9.06 3.36 -3.96
CA THR A 96 -10.16 4.32 -3.84
C THR A 96 -9.63 5.55 -3.13
N ALA A 97 -9.94 6.74 -3.65
CA ALA A 97 -9.47 8.00 -3.08
C ALA A 97 -10.10 8.22 -1.69
N ARG A 98 -9.27 8.52 -0.68
CA ARG A 98 -9.75 8.86 0.68
C ARG A 98 -9.89 10.37 0.87
N LEU A 99 -9.15 11.12 0.07
CA LEU A 99 -9.06 12.58 0.09
C LEU A 99 -9.24 13.09 -1.35
N PRO A 100 -9.57 14.38 -1.54
CA PRO A 100 -9.48 14.97 -2.87
C PRO A 100 -8.05 14.86 -3.39
N LEU A 101 -7.88 14.34 -4.60
CA LEU A 101 -6.57 14.23 -5.26
C LEU A 101 -6.56 15.20 -6.43
N ALA A 102 -5.57 16.10 -6.50
CA ALA A 102 -5.33 16.92 -7.69
C ALA A 102 -4.60 16.10 -8.76
N ALA A 103 -4.59 16.56 -10.01
CA ALA A 103 -3.69 15.99 -11.03
C ALA A 103 -2.22 16.12 -10.61
N GLY A 104 -1.41 15.12 -10.93
CA GLY A 104 0.00 15.01 -10.56
C GLY A 104 0.27 14.50 -9.14
N THR A 105 -0.76 14.19 -8.37
CA THR A 105 -0.63 13.66 -6.99
C THR A 105 -0.18 12.21 -7.02
N GLU A 106 0.84 11.85 -6.23
CA GLU A 106 1.21 10.44 -6.02
C GLU A 106 0.14 9.74 -5.18
N ILE A 107 -0.41 8.65 -5.71
CA ILE A 107 -1.37 7.80 -5.02
C ILE A 107 -0.60 6.89 -4.08
N THR A 108 -0.95 6.95 -2.80
CA THR A 108 -0.36 6.11 -1.76
C THR A 108 -1.42 5.48 -0.88
N PHE A 109 -1.15 4.27 -0.43
CA PHE A 109 -2.06 3.52 0.44
C PHE A 109 -1.32 2.81 1.59
N ASP A 110 -2.07 2.31 2.55
CA ASP A 110 -1.51 1.48 3.62
C ASP A 110 -1.37 0.04 3.14
N TYR A 111 -0.16 -0.51 3.11
CA TYR A 111 0.07 -1.88 2.65
C TYR A 111 -0.45 -2.93 3.64
N GLY A 112 -0.77 -2.54 4.88
CA GLY A 112 -1.33 -3.48 5.86
C GLY A 112 -0.32 -4.47 6.44
N PHE A 113 0.98 -4.24 6.26
CA PHE A 113 2.03 -5.15 6.75
C PHE A 113 1.96 -5.37 8.27
N THR A 114 2.15 -6.62 8.66
CA THR A 114 2.34 -7.08 10.03
C THR A 114 3.65 -6.55 10.63
N VAL A 115 3.82 -6.74 11.94
CA VAL A 115 5.09 -6.42 12.61
C VAL A 115 6.24 -7.26 12.07
N ALA A 116 6.00 -8.54 11.75
CA ALA A 116 7.03 -9.43 11.21
C ALA A 116 7.54 -8.95 9.84
N GLU A 117 6.63 -8.60 8.93
CA GLU A 117 6.98 -8.02 7.62
C GLU A 117 7.77 -6.71 7.77
N SER A 118 7.38 -5.86 8.72
CA SER A 118 8.02 -4.55 8.92
C SER A 118 9.54 -4.64 9.18
N LEU A 119 10.04 -5.78 9.66
CA LEU A 119 11.47 -6.02 9.90
C LEU A 119 12.31 -5.98 8.62
N PHE A 120 11.70 -6.27 7.47
CA PHE A 120 12.37 -6.30 6.17
C PHE A 120 12.05 -5.08 5.30
N HIS A 121 11.05 -4.27 5.68
CA HIS A 121 10.53 -3.19 4.85
C HIS A 121 10.66 -1.81 5.53
N PRO A 122 11.79 -1.09 5.35
CA PRO A 122 11.93 0.29 5.81
C PRO A 122 10.98 1.22 5.05
N CYS A 123 10.42 2.22 5.74
CA CYS A 123 9.49 3.18 5.13
C CYS A 123 10.18 4.52 4.86
N ARG A 124 9.98 5.06 3.66
CA ARG A 124 10.52 6.35 3.19
C ARG A 124 9.43 7.33 2.73
N CYS A 125 8.19 7.14 3.16
CA CYS A 125 7.04 7.89 2.67
C CYS A 125 7.02 9.40 3.00
N GLY A 126 7.91 9.89 3.86
CA GLY A 126 8.00 11.31 4.21
C GLY A 126 6.88 11.86 5.11
N ALA A 127 5.87 11.05 5.49
CA ALA A 127 4.81 11.50 6.38
C ALA A 127 5.38 11.99 7.74
N PRO A 128 4.88 13.11 8.32
CA PRO A 128 5.34 13.65 9.61
C PRO A 128 5.32 12.62 10.75
N ASP A 129 4.34 11.71 10.70
CA ASP A 129 4.11 10.65 11.67
C ASP A 129 4.63 9.27 11.20
N CYS A 130 5.56 9.23 10.25
CA CYS A 130 6.16 7.97 9.80
C CYS A 130 6.88 7.25 10.95
N VAL A 131 6.66 5.94 11.09
CA VAL A 131 7.32 5.10 12.11
C VAL A 131 8.64 4.49 11.65
N GLY A 132 9.05 4.80 10.42
CA GLY A 132 10.30 4.37 9.78
C GLY A 132 10.28 2.95 9.19
N ARG A 133 9.17 2.22 9.37
CA ARG A 133 8.94 0.88 8.80
C ARG A 133 7.54 0.81 8.21
N ILE A 134 7.34 -0.01 7.18
CA ILE A 134 6.01 -0.28 6.62
C ILE A 134 5.29 -1.21 7.59
N VAL A 135 4.22 -0.70 8.21
CA VAL A 135 3.40 -1.45 9.16
C VAL A 135 1.98 -0.86 9.15
N ALA A 136 0.98 -1.73 9.28
CA ALA A 136 -0.43 -1.38 9.26
C ALA A 136 -0.78 -0.31 10.29
N ALA A 137 -1.67 0.62 9.93
CA ALA A 137 -2.09 1.74 10.79
C ALA A 137 -2.45 1.34 12.23
N PRO A 138 -3.25 0.28 12.49
CA PRO A 138 -3.61 -0.11 13.86
C PRO A 138 -2.41 -0.51 14.73
N LEU A 139 -1.32 -0.98 14.11
CA LEU A 139 -0.14 -1.48 14.81
C LEU A 139 0.91 -0.39 15.08
N ARG A 140 0.85 0.76 14.39
CA ARG A 140 1.84 1.85 14.49
C ARG A 140 2.01 2.38 15.92
N GLY A 141 0.91 2.51 16.66
CA GLY A 141 0.95 2.99 18.05
C GLY A 141 1.72 2.05 18.98
N ALA A 142 1.47 0.75 18.88
CA ALA A 142 2.22 -0.27 19.63
C ALA A 142 3.68 -0.33 19.19
N PHE A 143 3.93 -0.26 17.88
CA PHE A 143 5.28 -0.27 17.31
C PHE A 143 6.14 0.89 17.81
N ARG A 144 5.58 2.12 17.87
CA ARG A 144 6.26 3.30 18.45
C ARG A 144 6.64 3.08 19.91
N ARG A 145 5.75 2.48 20.71
CA ARG A 145 6.01 2.20 22.13
C ARG A 145 7.16 1.20 22.28
N HIS A 146 7.13 0.08 21.56
CA HIS A 146 8.21 -0.90 21.61
C HIS A 146 9.58 -0.32 21.25
N ARG A 147 9.67 0.48 20.18
CA ARG A 147 10.94 1.12 19.78
C ARG A 147 11.52 2.08 20.82
N ARG A 148 10.68 2.69 21.67
CA ARG A 148 11.15 3.54 22.79
C ARG A 148 11.85 2.72 23.87
N PHE A 149 11.40 1.49 24.12
CA PHE A 149 11.99 0.60 25.12
C PHE A 149 13.20 -0.17 24.61
N SER A 150 13.31 -0.38 23.29
CA SER A 150 14.43 -1.10 22.66
C SER A 150 15.62 -0.22 22.28
N ARG A 151 15.57 1.10 22.50
CA ARG A 151 16.76 1.94 22.35
C ARG A 151 17.75 1.60 23.47
N PRO A 152 19.07 1.48 23.19
CA PRO A 152 20.06 1.44 24.24
C PRO A 152 19.81 2.65 25.15
N ARG A 153 19.76 2.44 26.46
CA ARG A 153 19.88 3.55 27.40
C ARG A 153 21.35 3.96 27.33
N ASP A 154 21.60 5.19 26.90
CA ASP A 154 22.91 5.83 27.00
C ASP A 154 23.37 5.86 28.48
#